data_AF-A0A1V5RNH3-F1
#
_entry.id   AF-A0A1V5RNH3-F1
#
_cell.length_a   1.000
_cell.length_b   1.000
_cell.length_c   1.000
_cell.angle_alpha   90.00
_cell.angle_beta   90.00
_cell.angle_gamma   90.00
#
_symmetry.space_group_name_H-M   'P 1'
#
loop_
_entity.id
_entity.type
_entity.pdbx_description
1 polymer ?
#
loop_
_entity_poly.entity_id
_entity_poly.type
_entity_poly.pdbx_seq_one_letter_code
_entity_poly.pdbx_strand_id
1 'polypeptide(L)' 'MLWHQFATLEGQDRSAQFMLTDIWVQQDGQWRIVERHSSRPEHPGAARPATAPLQSFE' A
#
# COMPACT_ATOMS: atom_id res chain seq x y z
N MET A 1 2.27 6.83 5.94
CA MET A 1 1.70 5.97 7.00
C MET A 1 1.79 4.53 6.51
N LEU A 2 2.97 3.91 6.64
CA LEU A 2 3.20 2.53 6.19
C LEU A 2 3.20 1.61 7.40
N TRP A 3 2.44 0.52 7.32
CA TRP A 3 2.39 -0.49 8.35
C TRP A 3 3.36 -1.63 8.02
N HIS A 4 4.09 -2.10 9.03
CA HIS A 4 5.01 -3.22 8.89
C HIS A 4 4.34 -4.50 9.38
N GLN A 5 4.19 -5.46 8.47
CA GLN A 5 3.82 -6.82 8.78
C GLN A 5 5.06 -7.66 8.99
N PHE A 6 5.06 -8.48 10.04
CA PHE A 6 5.99 -9.59 10.21
C PHE A 6 5.23 -10.90 10.14
N ALA A 7 5.65 -11.80 9.25
CA ALA A 7 4.97 -13.07 9.04
C ALA A 7 5.96 -14.15 8.59
N THR A 8 5.70 -15.38 8.99
CA THR A 8 6.41 -16.56 8.52
C THR A 8 5.40 -17.58 8.03
N LEU A 9 5.60 -18.11 6.83
CA LEU A 9 4.76 -19.14 6.24
C LEU A 9 5.66 -20.27 5.75
N GLU A 10 5.46 -21.48 6.27
CA GLU A 10 6.26 -22.66 5.92
C GLU A 10 7.79 -22.44 6.08
N GLY A 11 8.17 -21.71 7.14
CA GLY A 11 9.56 -21.37 7.41
C GLY A 11 10.15 -20.26 6.53
N GLN A 12 9.37 -19.71 5.59
CA GLN A 12 9.79 -18.57 4.77
C GLN A 12 9.31 -17.25 5.37
N ASP A 13 10.19 -16.24 5.36
CA ASP A 13 9.82 -14.87 5.70
C ASP A 13 8.85 -14.28 4.67
N ARG A 14 7.75 -13.71 5.16
CA ARG A 14 6.71 -13.03 4.41
C ARG A 14 6.45 -11.62 4.97
N SER A 15 7.41 -11.07 5.69
CA SER A 15 7.37 -9.71 6.20
C SER A 15 7.32 -8.71 5.04
N ALA A 16 6.51 -7.66 5.19
CA ALA A 16 6.31 -6.65 4.15
C ALA A 16 5.75 -5.35 4.72
N GLN A 17 5.92 -4.26 3.97
CA GLN A 17 5.24 -3.00 4.22
C GLN A 17 3.94 -2.92 3.43
N PHE A 18 2.90 -2.40 4.06
CA PHE A 18 1.61 -2.16 3.43
C PHE A 18 1.12 -0.74 3.70
N MET A 19 0.41 -0.17 2.73
CA MET A 19 -0.50 0.93 2.99
C MET A 19 -1.81 0.33 3.50
N LEU A 20 -2.31 0.83 4.64
CA LEU A 20 -3.58 0.39 5.21
C LEU A 20 -4.58 1.54 5.21
N THR A 21 -5.82 1.22 4.87
CA THR A 21 -6.97 2.11 5.05
C THR A 21 -8.02 1.37 5.86
N ASP A 22 -8.32 1.89 7.05
CA ASP A 22 -9.31 1.33 7.96
C ASP A 22 -10.55 2.21 8.00
N ILE A 23 -11.73 1.61 7.88
CA ILE A 23 -13.01 2.27 8.10
C ILE A 23 -13.49 1.89 9.50
N TRP A 24 -13.73 2.92 10.31
CA TRP A 24 -14.12 2.77 11.71
C TRP A 24 -15.57 3.23 11.91
N VAL A 25 -16.32 2.51 12.75
CA VAL A 25 -17.66 2.90 13.19
C VAL A 25 -17.71 2.84 14.71
N GLN A 26 -18.39 3.81 15.33
CA GLN A 26 -18.65 3.80 16.77
C GLN A 26 -19.96 3.05 17.04
N GLN A 27 -19.89 1.98 17.83
CA GLN A 27 -21.02 1.16 18.26
C GLN A 27 -20.93 0.95 19.77
N ASP A 28 -22.03 1.18 20.50
CA ASP A 28 -22.09 1.08 21.96
C ASP A 28 -20.99 1.88 22.67
N GLY A 29 -20.68 3.06 22.14
CA GLY A 29 -19.62 3.94 22.65
C GLY A 29 -18.19 3.49 22.32
N GLN A 30 -18.01 2.36 21.64
CA GLN A 30 -16.69 1.82 21.29
C GLN A 30 -16.42 1.93 19.79
N TRP A 31 -15.18 2.30 19.44
CA TRP A 31 -14.72 2.27 18.06
C TRP A 31 -14.37 0.86 17.63
N ARG A 32 -14.86 0.46 16.47
CA ARG A 32 -14.55 -0.84 15.86
C ARG A 32 -14.20 -0.63 14.39
N ILE A 33 -13.23 -1.41 13.91
CA ILE A 33 -12.94 -1.50 12.47
C ILE A 33 -14.05 -2.34 11.84
N VAL A 34 -14.71 -1.80 10.83
CA VAL A 34 -15.73 -2.52 10.05
C VAL A 34 -15.20 -2.99 8.70
N GLU A 35 -14.16 -2.33 8.19
CA GLU A 35 -13.51 -2.70 6.94
C GLU A 35 -12.03 -2.28 6.97
N ARG A 36 -11.18 -3.09 6.33
CA ARG A 36 -9.76 -2.83 6.13
C ARG A 36 -9.38 -3.15 4.70
N HIS A 37 -8.79 -2.16 4.02
CA HIS A 37 -8.12 -2.35 2.75
C HIS A 37 -6.61 -2.30 2.93
N SER A 38 -5.90 -3.18 2.22
CA SER A 38 -4.44 -3.19 2.20
C SER A 38 -3.92 -3.21 0.77
N SER A 39 -2.84 -2.47 0.54
CA SER A 39 -2.11 -2.48 -0.72
C SER A 39 -0.61 -2.43 -0.47
N ARG A 40 0.17 -2.89 -1.45
CA ARG A 40 1.63 -2.72 -1.38
C ARG A 40 1.98 -1.28 -1.77
N PRO A 41 2.98 -0.66 -1.12
CA PRO A 41 3.56 0.58 -1.61
C PRO A 41 4.05 0.38 -3.05
N GLU A 42 3.90 1.41 -3.87
CA GLU A 42 4.52 1.41 -5.19
C GLU A 42 6.03 1.22 -5.07
N HIS A 43 6.61 0.46 -5.99
CA HIS A 43 8.05 0.30 -6.04
C HIS A 43 8.69 1.67 -6.35
N PRO A 44 9.77 2.08 -5.67
CA PRO A 44 10.55 3.24 -6.08
C PRO A 44 10.93 3.11 -7.56
N GLY A 45 10.52 4.06 -8.40
CA GLY A 45 10.73 4.01 -9.85
C GLY A 45 9.58 3.41 -10.68
N ALA A 46 8.44 3.04 -10.05
CA ALA A 46 7.21 2.71 -10.77
C ALA A 46 6.56 3.93 -11.45
N ALA A 47 6.99 5.15 -11.09
CA ALA A 47 6.59 6.36 -11.78
C ALA A 47 6.91 6.25 -13.27
N ARG A 48 5.92 6.58 -14.11
CA ARG A 48 6.11 6.63 -15.56
C ARG A 48 7.32 7.52 -15.86
N PRO A 49 8.29 7.07 -16.68
CA PRO A 49 9.37 7.94 -17.12
C PRO A 49 8.78 9.22 -17.71
N ALA A 50 9.41 10.37 -17.43
CA ALA A 50 9.03 11.61 -18.09
C ALA A 50 9.03 11.36 -19.61
N THR A 51 7.90 11.64 -20.27
CA THR A 51 7.75 11.47 -21.71
C THR A 51 8.88 12.27 -22.38
N ALA A 52 9.72 11.59 -23.16
CA ALA A 52 10.72 12.29 -23.97
C ALA A 52 10.01 13.32 -24.87
N PRO A 53 10.56 14.53 -25.07
CA PRO A 53 9.97 15.51 -25.96
C PRO A 53 9.76 14.88 -27.34
N LEU A 54 8.59 15.07 -27.94
CA LEU A 54 8.35 14.70 -29.34
C LEU A 54 9.39 15.43 -30.19
N GLN A 55 10.32 14.70 -30.79
CA GLN A 55 11.23 15.28 -31.76
C GLN A 55 10.40 15.74 -32.95
N SER A 56 10.34 17.04 -33.17
CA SER A 56 9.83 17.63 -34.41
C SER A 56 10.79 17.23 -35.52
N PHE A 57 10.34 16.36 -36.41
CA PHE A 57 11.05 16.09 -37.66
C PHE A 57 10.82 17.29 -38.59
N GLU A 58 11.89 18.01 -38.93
CA GLU A 58 11.93 18.99 -40.02
C GLU A 58 12.06 18.30 -41.38
#